data_AF-A0A8X6IWF7-F1
#
_entry.id   AF-A0A8X6IWF7-F1
#
_cell.length_a   1.000
_cell.length_b   1.000
_cell.length_c   1.000
_cell.angle_alpha   90.00
_cell.angle_beta   90.00
_cell.angle_gamma   90.00
#
_symmetry.space_group_name_H-M   'P 1'
#
loop_
_entity.id
_entity.type
_entity.pdbx_description
1 polymer ?
#
loop_
_entity_poly.entity_id
_entity_poly.type
_entity_poly.pdbx_seq_one_letter_code
_entity_poly.pdbx_strand_id
1 'polypeptide(L)'
;MEYILKYTLDSTTLKLEKISDISSTSSILIFRKKFSDVKTLRLFTKSVSKSTFFPVFNIPYDKNKTLHNVLYCEVAVGDSIFVTKEYAKNINPPDHYASFIVNENDDQVKLLHNENIDVSEYSYVIKDQSRILPLYEITFEYDEELEKKAKECFCVKDVKKTSPYHFALQKRLIFVKRVTKRFMLMNFTRDTTDIISIKLGRRDLSMYYPS
;
A
#
# COMPACT_ATOMS: atom_id res chain seq x y z
N MET A 1 4.52 11.49 10.16
CA MET A 1 3.51 11.24 9.11
C MET A 1 3.88 11.90 7.79
N GLU A 2 4.19 13.20 7.77
CA GLU A 2 4.58 13.93 6.54
C GLU A 2 5.69 13.24 5.74
N TYR A 3 6.75 12.76 6.40
CA TYR A 3 7.82 12.01 5.74
C TYR A 3 7.29 10.78 4.99
N ILE A 4 6.34 10.04 5.58
CA ILE A 4 5.73 8.86 4.95
C ILE A 4 4.92 9.30 3.72
N LEU A 5 4.15 10.39 3.83
CA LEU A 5 3.37 10.92 2.70
C LEU A 5 4.28 11.35 1.53
N LYS A 6 5.27 12.20 1.82
CA LYS A 6 6.27 12.65 0.84
C LYS A 6 6.98 11.48 0.19
N TYR A 7 7.34 10.49 0.99
CA TYR A 7 8.04 9.33 0.50
C TYR A 7 7.18 8.45 -0.42
N THR A 8 5.94 8.17 -0.02
CA THR A 8 5.02 7.29 -0.77
C THR A 8 4.59 7.93 -2.09
N LEU A 9 4.36 9.25 -2.10
CA LEU A 9 4.03 10.01 -3.32
C LEU A 9 5.27 10.47 -4.11
N ASP A 10 6.48 10.17 -3.64
CA ASP A 10 7.72 10.73 -4.17
C ASP A 10 7.63 12.27 -4.34
N SER A 11 7.11 12.95 -3.33
CA SER A 11 6.84 14.38 -3.39
C SER A 11 7.88 15.19 -2.62
N THR A 12 8.33 16.26 -3.25
CA THR A 12 9.16 17.32 -2.67
C THR A 12 8.33 18.54 -2.27
N THR A 13 7.16 18.70 -2.88
CA THR A 13 6.28 19.88 -2.72
C THR A 13 5.13 19.67 -1.74
N LEU A 14 4.81 18.42 -1.36
CA LEU A 14 3.73 18.10 -0.45
C LEU A 14 3.87 18.86 0.86
N LYS A 15 2.75 19.40 1.35
CA LYS A 15 2.69 20.10 2.64
C LYS A 15 1.64 19.45 3.52
N LEU A 16 2.06 19.06 4.71
CA LEU A 16 1.13 18.53 5.71
C LEU A 16 0.41 19.71 6.37
N GLU A 17 -0.92 19.71 6.31
CA GLU A 17 -1.75 20.76 6.91
C GLU A 17 -2.23 20.38 8.30
N LYS A 18 -2.78 19.16 8.45
CA LYS A 18 -3.37 18.72 9.71
C LYS A 18 -3.21 17.22 9.92
N ILE A 19 -3.01 16.82 11.18
CA ILE A 19 -3.17 15.45 11.65
C ILE A 19 -4.08 15.49 12.88
N SER A 20 -5.14 14.70 12.84
CA SER A 20 -6.02 14.45 14.00
C SER A 20 -5.85 13.00 14.42
N ASP A 21 -5.53 12.76 15.69
CA ASP A 21 -5.64 11.42 16.28
C ASP A 21 -7.13 11.13 16.52
N ILE A 22 -7.61 10.05 15.89
CA ILE A 22 -8.99 9.58 16.00
C ILE A 22 -9.05 8.20 16.67
N SER A 23 -7.90 7.70 17.14
CA SER A 23 -7.80 6.41 17.80
C SER A 23 -8.27 6.50 19.25
N SER A 24 -8.88 5.42 19.74
CA SER A 24 -9.18 5.25 21.15
C SER A 24 -8.41 4.06 21.71
N THR A 25 -7.90 4.20 22.95
CA THR A 25 -7.13 3.15 23.61
C THR A 25 -7.92 1.85 23.72
N SER A 26 -9.23 1.94 23.97
CA SER A 26 -10.13 0.79 24.01
C SER A 26 -10.22 0.08 22.66
N SER A 27 -10.44 0.82 21.56
CA SER A 27 -10.52 0.24 20.21
C SER A 27 -9.20 -0.41 19.79
N ILE A 28 -8.06 0.20 20.13
CA ILE A 28 -6.74 -0.38 19.85
C ILE A 28 -6.57 -1.72 20.58
N LEU A 29 -6.92 -1.79 21.86
CA LEU A 29 -6.81 -3.03 22.64
C LEU A 29 -7.75 -4.12 22.12
N ILE A 30 -8.99 -3.76 21.78
CA ILE A 30 -9.98 -4.70 21.21
C ILE A 30 -9.48 -5.24 19.88
N PHE A 31 -8.99 -4.35 19.00
CA PHE A 31 -8.48 -4.73 17.69
C PHE A 31 -7.28 -5.68 17.81
N ARG A 32 -6.29 -5.32 18.62
CA ARG A 32 -5.09 -6.15 18.82
C ARG A 32 -5.38 -7.48 19.48
N LYS A 33 -6.35 -7.52 20.40
CA LYS A 33 -6.79 -8.79 21.02
C LYS A 33 -7.52 -9.67 20.01
N LYS A 34 -8.33 -9.09 19.13
CA LYS A 34 -9.12 -9.83 18.13
C LYS A 34 -8.26 -10.35 16.98
N PHE A 35 -7.22 -9.62 16.59
CA PHE A 35 -6.40 -9.91 15.41
C PHE A 35 -4.92 -10.13 15.75
N SER A 36 -4.61 -10.65 16.94
CA SER A 36 -3.22 -10.88 17.39
C SER A 36 -2.45 -11.81 16.46
N ASP A 37 -3.14 -12.80 15.92
CA ASP A 37 -2.54 -13.88 15.13
C ASP A 37 -2.72 -13.67 13.62
N VAL A 38 -3.24 -12.51 13.23
CA VAL A 38 -3.55 -12.16 11.84
C VAL A 38 -2.53 -11.17 11.33
N LYS A 39 -2.10 -11.33 10.07
CA LYS A 39 -1.26 -10.35 9.38
C LYS A 39 -1.95 -8.98 9.38
N THR A 40 -1.30 -7.98 9.99
CA THR A 40 -1.77 -6.59 10.00
C THR A 40 -0.83 -5.68 9.20
N LEU A 41 -1.39 -4.72 8.47
CA LEU A 41 -0.65 -3.69 7.73
C LEU A 41 -1.14 -2.29 8.12
N ARG A 42 -0.30 -1.28 7.92
CA ARG A 42 -0.71 0.12 8.08
C ARG A 42 -0.81 0.80 6.74
N LEU A 43 -2.02 1.22 6.37
CA LEU A 43 -2.37 1.62 5.02
C LEU A 43 -3.20 2.91 5.02
N PHE A 44 -3.19 3.61 3.89
CA PHE A 44 -3.99 4.80 3.67
C PHE A 44 -5.29 4.47 2.95
N THR A 45 -6.39 5.12 3.29
CA THR A 45 -7.66 5.06 2.55
C THR A 45 -8.37 6.41 2.55
N LYS A 46 -9.27 6.67 1.60
CA LYS A 46 -10.09 7.90 1.60
C LYS A 46 -11.16 7.86 2.68
N SER A 47 -11.83 6.72 2.81
CA SER A 47 -12.92 6.52 3.76
C SER A 47 -13.15 5.03 4.02
N VAL A 48 -13.67 4.72 5.19
CA VAL A 48 -14.09 3.35 5.53
C VAL A 48 -15.53 3.15 5.05
N SER A 49 -15.76 2.12 4.24
CA SER A 49 -17.07 1.78 3.70
C SER A 49 -17.34 0.27 3.79
N LYS A 50 -18.43 -0.23 3.21
CA LYS A 50 -18.72 -1.68 3.17
C LYS A 50 -17.67 -2.47 2.40
N SER A 51 -16.98 -1.84 1.45
CA SER A 51 -15.86 -2.43 0.72
C SER A 51 -14.77 -1.37 0.63
N THR A 52 -13.77 -1.48 1.50
CA THR A 52 -12.73 -0.45 1.63
C THR A 52 -11.50 -0.88 0.87
N PHE A 53 -11.03 0.02 -0.01
CA PHE A 53 -9.82 -0.17 -0.80
C PHE A 53 -8.63 0.48 -0.10
N PHE A 54 -7.54 -0.25 -0.04
CA PHE A 54 -6.27 0.19 0.54
C PHE A 54 -5.14 -0.04 -0.47
N PRO A 55 -4.65 1.02 -1.14
CA PRO A 55 -3.52 0.89 -2.04
C PRO A 55 -2.31 0.28 -1.33
N VAL A 56 -1.71 -0.75 -1.94
CA VAL A 56 -0.58 -1.50 -1.38
C VAL A 56 0.62 -0.57 -1.20
N PHE A 57 0.88 0.29 -2.18
CA PHE A 57 1.99 1.23 -2.15
C PHE A 57 1.62 2.57 -2.79
N ASN A 58 0.55 3.20 -2.29
CA ASN A 58 0.15 4.53 -2.73
C ASN A 58 -0.68 5.24 -1.64
N ILE A 59 -0.98 6.52 -1.85
CA ILE A 59 -1.94 7.28 -1.06
C ILE A 59 -3.09 7.64 -2.00
N PRO A 60 -4.35 7.41 -1.61
CA PRO A 60 -5.47 7.70 -2.49
C PRO A 60 -5.79 9.20 -2.45
N TYR A 61 -5.40 9.93 -3.50
CA TYR A 61 -5.71 11.35 -3.69
C TYR A 61 -6.62 11.57 -4.91
N ASP A 62 -7.06 12.81 -5.13
CA ASP A 62 -7.84 13.22 -6.31
C ASP A 62 -6.97 14.13 -7.18
N LYS A 63 -6.75 13.77 -8.45
CA LYS A 63 -5.85 14.55 -9.33
C LYS A 63 -6.34 15.97 -9.59
N ASN A 64 -7.63 16.22 -9.41
CA ASN A 64 -8.25 17.52 -9.69
C ASN A 64 -8.29 18.44 -8.46
N LYS A 65 -7.69 18.02 -7.34
CA LYS A 65 -7.69 18.78 -6.08
C LYS A 65 -6.27 18.96 -5.59
N THR A 66 -6.03 20.07 -4.92
CA THR A 66 -4.77 20.32 -4.23
C THR A 66 -4.83 19.88 -2.77
N LEU A 67 -5.98 20.01 -2.11
CA LEU A 67 -6.17 19.61 -0.71
C LEU A 67 -6.81 18.22 -0.62
N HIS A 68 -6.16 17.31 0.11
CA HIS A 68 -6.57 15.92 0.26
C HIS A 68 -6.77 15.56 1.72
N ASN A 69 -7.83 14.80 1.99
CA ASN A 69 -8.11 14.19 3.28
C ASN A 69 -8.06 12.67 3.16
N VAL A 70 -7.24 12.03 3.99
CA VAL A 70 -7.07 10.57 4.02
C VAL A 70 -7.05 10.06 5.45
N LEU A 71 -7.45 8.81 5.63
CA LEU A 71 -7.33 8.06 6.86
C LEU A 71 -6.07 7.20 6.82
N TYR A 72 -5.33 7.19 7.92
CA TYR A 72 -4.28 6.21 8.18
C TYR A 72 -4.83 5.15 9.14
N CYS A 73 -4.86 3.91 8.68
CA CYS A 73 -5.50 2.80 9.39
C CYS A 73 -4.51 1.67 9.66
N GLU A 74 -4.71 0.95 10.76
CA GLU A 74 -4.17 -0.40 10.98
C GLU A 74 -5.22 -1.40 10.49
N VAL A 75 -4.82 -2.34 9.63
CA VAL A 75 -5.73 -3.20 8.87
C VAL A 75 -5.31 -4.65 9.01
N ALA A 76 -6.21 -5.51 9.51
CA ALA A 76 -6.00 -6.94 9.64
C ALA A 76 -6.33 -7.65 8.31
N VAL A 77 -5.37 -7.63 7.39
CA VAL A 77 -5.51 -8.14 6.02
C VAL A 77 -5.65 -9.65 5.96
N GLY A 78 -4.96 -10.39 6.86
CA GLY A 78 -4.93 -11.85 6.86
C GLY A 78 -4.54 -12.45 5.50
N ASP A 79 -5.03 -13.65 5.23
CA ASP A 79 -4.79 -14.34 3.96
C ASP A 79 -5.59 -13.69 2.84
N SER A 80 -4.93 -13.44 1.72
CA SER A 80 -5.43 -12.59 0.64
C SER A 80 -5.45 -13.34 -0.69
N ILE A 81 -6.49 -13.16 -1.50
CA ILE A 81 -6.58 -13.77 -2.83
C ILE A 81 -6.68 -12.73 -3.94
N PHE A 82 -5.98 -13.00 -5.05
CA PHE A 82 -5.96 -12.13 -6.23
C PHE A 82 -7.21 -12.36 -7.07
N VAL A 83 -7.97 -11.29 -7.30
CA VAL A 83 -9.22 -11.34 -8.07
C VAL A 83 -9.38 -10.09 -8.93
N THR A 84 -10.36 -10.11 -9.83
CA THR A 84 -10.74 -8.91 -10.59
C THR A 84 -11.48 -7.92 -9.70
N LYS A 85 -11.42 -6.64 -10.06
CA LYS A 85 -12.11 -5.57 -9.32
C LYS A 85 -13.61 -5.78 -9.25
N GLU A 86 -14.22 -6.29 -10.31
CA GLU A 86 -15.65 -6.63 -10.36
C GLU A 86 -16.00 -7.75 -9.37
N TYR A 87 -15.17 -8.79 -9.31
CA TYR A 87 -15.36 -9.90 -8.38
C TYR A 87 -15.29 -9.42 -6.93
N ALA A 88 -14.26 -8.63 -6.59
CA ALA A 88 -14.08 -8.08 -5.25
C ALA A 88 -15.23 -7.16 -4.80
N LYS A 89 -15.93 -6.49 -5.72
CA LYS A 89 -17.10 -5.68 -5.37
C LYS A 89 -18.29 -6.55 -5.00
N ASN A 90 -18.56 -7.58 -5.80
CA ASN A 90 -19.82 -8.33 -5.74
C ASN A 90 -19.81 -9.51 -4.76
N ILE A 91 -18.64 -10.11 -4.50
CA ILE A 91 -18.55 -11.39 -3.79
C ILE A 91 -17.67 -11.25 -2.54
N ASN A 92 -18.04 -11.90 -1.43
CA ASN A 92 -17.22 -11.91 -0.22
C ASN A 92 -16.03 -12.86 -0.37
N PRO A 93 -14.90 -12.63 0.33
CA PRO A 93 -13.79 -13.57 0.33
C PRO A 93 -14.28 -14.99 0.64
N PRO A 94 -13.83 -16.02 -0.11
CA PRO A 94 -14.12 -17.41 0.20
C PRO A 94 -13.66 -17.79 1.61
N ASP A 95 -14.17 -18.90 2.11
CA ASP A 95 -13.74 -19.44 3.41
C ASP A 95 -12.21 -19.57 3.45
N HIS A 96 -11.63 -19.21 4.60
CA HIS A 96 -10.18 -19.10 4.86
C HIS A 96 -9.48 -17.85 4.33
N TYR A 97 -10.08 -17.06 3.45
CA TYR A 97 -9.52 -15.76 3.03
C TYR A 97 -10.13 -14.61 3.83
N ALA A 98 -9.28 -13.67 4.22
CA ALA A 98 -9.67 -12.48 4.96
C ALA A 98 -9.86 -11.26 4.04
N SER A 99 -9.18 -11.22 2.89
CA SER A 99 -9.24 -10.08 1.98
C SER A 99 -8.97 -10.44 0.52
N PHE A 100 -9.18 -9.46 -0.36
CA PHE A 100 -8.82 -9.56 -1.77
C PHE A 100 -7.65 -8.65 -2.10
N ILE A 101 -6.92 -9.01 -3.14
CA ILE A 101 -5.97 -8.14 -3.84
C ILE A 101 -6.50 -7.93 -5.26
N VAL A 102 -6.61 -6.67 -5.67
CA VAL A 102 -7.07 -6.29 -7.01
C VAL A 102 -6.07 -5.33 -7.64
N ASN A 103 -5.92 -5.38 -8.97
CA ASN A 103 -5.30 -4.30 -9.73
C ASN A 103 -6.37 -3.21 -9.98
N GLU A 104 -6.04 -1.94 -9.70
CA GLU A 104 -6.97 -0.83 -9.89
C GLU A 104 -7.11 -0.37 -11.34
N ASN A 105 -6.08 -0.62 -12.15
CA ASN A 105 -5.91 -0.18 -13.55
C ASN A 105 -6.25 -1.27 -14.57
N ASP A 106 -6.30 -2.54 -14.15
CA ASP A 106 -6.54 -3.69 -15.03
C ASP A 106 -7.59 -4.62 -14.43
N ASP A 107 -8.62 -4.95 -15.22
CA ASP A 107 -9.67 -5.87 -14.83
C ASP A 107 -9.27 -7.35 -15.04
N GLN A 108 -8.11 -7.62 -15.65
CA GLN A 108 -7.57 -8.96 -15.80
C GLN A 108 -6.72 -9.41 -14.60
N VAL A 109 -6.87 -10.67 -14.19
CA VAL A 109 -5.99 -11.28 -13.18
C VAL A 109 -4.64 -11.58 -13.82
N LYS A 110 -3.74 -10.60 -13.80
CA LYS A 110 -2.32 -10.82 -14.12
C LYS A 110 -1.66 -11.51 -12.93
N LEU A 111 -1.35 -12.80 -13.09
CA LEU A 111 -0.51 -13.54 -12.15
C LEU A 111 0.90 -12.95 -12.14
N LEU A 112 1.59 -13.00 -11.00
CA LEU A 112 2.87 -12.33 -10.74
C LEU A 112 4.07 -12.79 -11.61
N HIS A 113 3.85 -13.54 -12.69
CA HIS A 113 4.89 -14.11 -13.55
C HIS A 113 5.56 -13.11 -14.49
N ASN A 114 5.05 -11.88 -14.60
CA ASN A 114 5.67 -10.85 -15.42
C ASN A 114 6.69 -10.05 -14.60
N GLU A 115 7.92 -9.92 -15.10
CA GLU A 115 9.04 -9.26 -14.40
C GLU A 115 8.83 -7.74 -14.15
N ASN A 116 7.77 -7.15 -14.70
CA ASN A 116 7.46 -5.72 -14.60
C ASN A 116 6.12 -5.44 -13.91
N ILE A 117 5.93 -5.96 -12.71
CA ILE A 117 4.69 -5.71 -11.96
C ILE A 117 4.84 -4.48 -11.09
N ASP A 118 4.04 -3.47 -11.38
CA ASP A 118 4.00 -2.27 -10.56
C ASP A 118 3.02 -2.42 -9.40
N VAL A 119 3.57 -2.66 -8.22
CA VAL A 119 2.82 -2.86 -6.97
C VAL A 119 1.96 -1.63 -6.61
N SER A 120 2.29 -0.44 -7.13
CA SER A 120 1.48 0.78 -6.92
C SER A 120 0.06 0.66 -7.44
N GLU A 121 -0.16 -0.23 -8.42
CA GLU A 121 -1.47 -0.42 -9.05
C GLU A 121 -2.38 -1.36 -8.26
N TYR A 122 -1.86 -2.03 -7.23
CA TYR A 122 -2.62 -3.00 -6.47
C TYR A 122 -3.18 -2.41 -5.19
N SER A 123 -4.35 -2.91 -4.82
CA SER A 123 -5.05 -2.54 -3.59
C SER A 123 -5.56 -3.78 -2.87
N TYR A 124 -5.47 -3.76 -1.53
CA TYR A 124 -6.24 -4.67 -0.70
C TYR A 124 -7.70 -4.21 -0.66
N VAL A 125 -8.63 -5.16 -0.71
CA VAL A 125 -10.07 -4.90 -0.54
C VAL A 125 -10.54 -5.62 0.70
N ILE A 126 -10.98 -4.83 1.69
CA ILE A 126 -11.47 -5.29 2.99
C ILE A 126 -12.95 -5.04 3.08
N LYS A 127 -13.74 -6.11 3.25
CA LYS A 127 -15.20 -6.02 3.40
C LYS A 127 -15.67 -6.00 4.85
N ASP A 128 -14.93 -6.63 5.75
CA ASP A 128 -15.24 -6.61 7.18
C ASP A 128 -14.62 -5.36 7.83
N GLN A 129 -15.47 -4.40 8.19
CA GLN A 129 -15.04 -3.15 8.84
C GLN A 129 -14.39 -3.39 10.19
N SER A 130 -14.69 -4.48 10.88
CA SER A 130 -14.05 -4.78 12.17
C SER A 130 -12.54 -5.04 12.03
N ARG A 131 -12.07 -5.38 10.82
CA ARG A 131 -10.65 -5.54 10.47
C ARG A 131 -9.94 -4.23 10.19
N ILE A 132 -10.63 -3.10 10.28
CA ILE A 132 -10.07 -1.77 10.01
C ILE A 132 -10.10 -0.95 11.30
N LEU A 133 -8.94 -0.51 11.74
CA LEU A 133 -8.76 0.41 12.86
C LEU A 133 -8.24 1.76 12.35
N PRO A 134 -9.11 2.78 12.21
CA PRO A 134 -8.66 4.14 11.92
C PRO A 134 -7.79 4.67 13.06
N LEU A 135 -6.62 5.21 12.73
CA LEU A 135 -5.69 5.78 13.69
C LEU A 135 -5.63 7.30 13.60
N TYR A 136 -5.44 7.82 12.39
CA TYR A 136 -5.33 9.25 12.15
C TYR A 136 -6.16 9.68 10.96
N GLU A 137 -6.72 10.88 11.06
CA GLU A 137 -7.22 11.65 9.92
C GLU A 137 -6.15 12.67 9.53
N ILE A 138 -5.80 12.71 8.25
CA ILE A 138 -4.68 13.50 7.75
C ILE A 138 -5.16 14.37 6.59
N THR A 139 -4.90 15.67 6.71
CA THR A 139 -5.10 16.65 5.65
C THR A 139 -3.74 17.11 5.13
N PHE A 140 -3.54 17.05 3.82
CA PHE A 140 -2.31 17.50 3.17
C PHE A 140 -2.59 18.17 1.83
N GLU A 141 -1.72 19.08 1.45
CA GLU A 141 -1.70 19.71 0.14
C GLU A 141 -0.72 18.97 -0.78
N TYR A 142 -1.21 18.57 -1.95
CA TYR A 142 -0.44 17.92 -2.99
C TYR A 142 -1.08 18.17 -4.36
N ASP A 143 -0.28 18.62 -5.31
CA ASP A 143 -0.66 18.84 -6.71
C ASP A 143 0.31 18.07 -7.61
N GLU A 144 -0.22 17.12 -8.38
CA GLU A 144 0.57 16.24 -9.26
C GLU A 144 1.27 17.04 -10.38
N GLU A 145 0.65 18.09 -10.91
CA GLU A 145 1.24 18.91 -11.97
C GLU A 145 2.34 19.81 -11.43
N LEU A 146 2.13 20.37 -10.24
CA LEU A 146 3.15 21.18 -9.56
C LEU A 146 4.37 20.32 -9.23
N GLU A 147 4.17 19.08 -8.76
CA GLU A 147 5.27 18.16 -8.47
C GLU A 147 6.04 17.78 -9.75
N LYS A 148 5.35 17.54 -10.88
CA LYS A 148 6.01 17.28 -12.18
C LYS A 148 6.88 18.45 -12.60
N LYS A 149 6.33 19.67 -12.56
CA LYS A 149 7.07 20.91 -12.89
C LYS A 149 8.26 21.13 -11.96
N ALA A 150 8.09 20.88 -10.66
CA ALA A 150 9.18 21.00 -9.69
C ALA A 150 10.32 20.03 -10.02
N LYS A 151 10.01 18.75 -10.26
CA LYS A 151 11.00 17.73 -10.63
C LYS A 151 11.74 18.07 -11.92
N GLU A 152 11.02 18.53 -12.95
CA GLU A 152 11.63 18.98 -14.20
C GLU A 152 12.58 20.17 -14.00
N CYS A 153 12.23 21.11 -13.10
CA CYS A 153 13.07 22.28 -12.81
C CYS A 153 14.34 21.93 -12.01
N PHE A 154 14.25 20.97 -11.08
CA PHE A 154 15.41 20.49 -10.30
C PHE A 154 16.41 19.70 -11.16
N CYS A 155 15.94 18.95 -12.17
CA CYS A 155 16.82 18.17 -13.06
C CYS A 155 17.70 19.03 -13.98
N VAL A 156 17.39 20.32 -14.17
CA VAL A 156 18.11 21.20 -15.11
C VAL A 156 19.08 22.18 -14.42
N LYS A 157 18.98 22.40 -13.10
CA LYS A 157 19.76 23.45 -12.41
C LYS A 157 20.90 22.96 -11.49
N ASP A 158 20.96 21.67 -11.16
CA ASP A 158 21.87 21.15 -10.12
C ASP A 158 23.10 20.36 -10.63
N VAL A 159 23.76 20.85 -11.69
CA VAL A 159 25.14 20.40 -11.99
C VAL A 159 26.19 21.26 -11.27
N LYS A 160 25.83 22.39 -10.63
CA LYS A 160 26.87 23.33 -10.15
C LYS A 160 26.96 23.64 -8.66
N LYS A 161 25.96 23.38 -7.80
CA LYS A 161 26.10 23.64 -6.34
C LYS A 161 25.14 22.81 -5.49
N THR A 162 25.47 21.56 -5.17
CA THR A 162 24.77 20.82 -4.10
C THR A 162 25.68 20.59 -2.90
N SER A 163 25.22 21.02 -1.73
CA SER A 163 25.91 20.79 -0.45
C SER A 163 25.81 19.31 -0.06
N PRO A 164 26.84 18.75 0.61
CA PRO A 164 26.95 17.32 0.92
C PRO A 164 25.79 16.75 1.77
N TYR A 165 25.06 17.61 2.49
CA TYR A 165 23.92 17.20 3.33
C TYR A 165 22.69 16.76 2.53
N HIS A 166 22.43 17.37 1.36
CA HIS A 166 21.28 17.03 0.51
C HIS A 166 21.45 15.67 -0.16
N PHE A 167 22.68 15.35 -0.57
CA PHE A 167 23.02 14.07 -1.20
C PHE A 167 22.89 12.89 -0.22
N ALA A 168 23.23 13.09 1.06
CA ALA A 168 23.07 12.08 2.10
C ALA A 168 21.59 11.75 2.38
N LEU A 169 20.71 12.76 2.35
CA LEU A 169 19.25 12.59 2.49
C LEU A 169 18.65 11.84 1.30
N GLN A 170 19.00 12.22 0.06
CA GLN A 170 18.53 11.52 -1.14
C GLN A 170 18.98 10.06 -1.18
N LYS A 171 20.24 9.76 -0.84
CA LYS A 171 20.75 8.37 -0.78
C LYS A 171 20.04 7.53 0.29
N ARG A 172 19.78 8.10 1.48
CA ARG A 172 18.98 7.44 2.52
C ARG A 172 17.53 7.20 2.06
N LEU A 173 16.91 8.17 1.39
CA LEU A 173 15.57 8.04 0.82
C LEU A 173 15.49 6.94 -0.25
N ILE A 174 16.45 6.86 -1.17
CA ILE A 174 16.50 5.81 -2.20
C ILE A 174 16.69 4.42 -1.56
N PHE A 175 17.53 4.33 -0.53
CA PHE A 175 17.75 3.08 0.20
C PHE A 175 16.46 2.61 0.91
N VAL A 176 15.79 3.50 1.63
CA VAL A 176 14.50 3.19 2.29
C VAL A 176 13.44 2.84 1.24
N LYS A 177 13.38 3.53 0.08
CA LYS A 177 12.53 3.21 -1.09
C LYS A 177 12.68 1.77 -1.54
N ARG A 178 13.92 1.34 -1.74
CA ARG A 178 14.21 -0.05 -2.14
C ARG A 178 13.82 -1.05 -1.06
N VAL A 179 14.11 -0.77 0.21
CA VAL A 179 13.82 -1.69 1.33
C VAL A 179 12.31 -1.82 1.56
N THR A 180 11.57 -0.70 1.56
CA THR A 180 10.11 -0.71 1.81
C THR A 180 9.34 -1.29 0.63
N LYS A 181 9.70 -0.92 -0.62
CA LYS A 181 9.11 -1.55 -1.81
C LYS A 181 9.41 -3.05 -1.83
N ARG A 182 10.62 -3.47 -1.46
CA ARG A 182 10.98 -4.89 -1.35
C ARG A 182 10.24 -5.60 -0.21
N PHE A 183 10.04 -4.97 0.94
CA PHE A 183 9.28 -5.55 2.06
C PHE A 183 7.79 -5.70 1.71
N MET A 184 7.19 -4.67 1.09
CA MET A 184 5.83 -4.75 0.56
C MET A 184 5.72 -5.79 -0.54
N LEU A 185 6.68 -5.84 -1.47
CA LEU A 185 6.74 -6.88 -2.50
C LEU A 185 6.87 -8.28 -1.88
N MET A 186 7.70 -8.47 -0.85
CA MET A 186 7.83 -9.76 -0.16
C MET A 186 6.57 -10.16 0.60
N ASN A 187 5.87 -9.20 1.21
CA ASN A 187 4.58 -9.46 1.85
C ASN A 187 3.48 -9.74 0.82
N PHE A 188 3.56 -9.11 -0.35
CA PHE A 188 2.64 -9.29 -1.47
C PHE A 188 2.89 -10.61 -2.21
N THR A 189 4.15 -11.02 -2.37
CA THR A 189 4.52 -12.27 -3.04
C THR A 189 4.31 -13.49 -2.15
N ARG A 190 4.42 -13.38 -0.82
CA ARG A 190 4.01 -14.46 0.10
C ARG A 190 2.54 -14.81 -0.08
N ASP A 191 1.68 -13.81 -0.26
CA ASP A 191 0.25 -14.03 -0.53
C ASP A 191 0.02 -14.70 -1.92
N THR A 192 1.02 -14.67 -2.82
CA THR A 192 0.95 -15.39 -4.12
C THR A 192 1.53 -16.79 -4.13
N THR A 193 2.48 -17.13 -3.26
CA THR A 193 3.03 -18.48 -3.20
C THR A 193 1.97 -19.51 -2.82
N ASP A 194 0.99 -19.11 -1.99
CA ASP A 194 -0.13 -19.97 -1.61
C ASP A 194 -1.09 -20.23 -2.79
N ILE A 195 -1.23 -19.29 -3.73
CA ILE A 195 -2.02 -19.46 -4.96
C ILE A 195 -1.36 -20.48 -5.92
N ILE A 196 -0.03 -20.50 -5.98
CA ILE A 196 0.71 -21.48 -6.78
C ILE A 196 0.53 -22.89 -6.19
N SER A 197 0.53 -23.04 -4.86
CA SER A 197 0.28 -24.30 -4.18
C SER A 197 -1.16 -24.81 -4.31
N ILE A 198 -2.15 -23.92 -4.43
CA ILE A 198 -3.56 -24.31 -4.64
C ILE A 198 -3.82 -24.71 -6.11
N LYS A 199 -3.11 -24.10 -7.07
CA LYS A 199 -3.21 -24.45 -8.50
C LYS A 199 -2.39 -25.69 -8.88
N LEU A 200 -1.32 -25.97 -8.14
CA LEU A 200 -0.55 -27.23 -8.16
C LEU A 200 -1.09 -28.16 -7.07
N GLY A 201 -2.33 -28.63 -7.22
CA GLY A 201 -2.93 -29.55 -6.26
C GLY A 201 -1.98 -30.69 -5.91
N ARG A 202 -1.74 -30.92 -4.60
CA ARG A 202 -1.14 -32.12 -3.97
C ARG A 202 -0.37 -33.02 -4.96
N ARG A 203 0.77 -32.55 -5.46
CA ARG A 203 1.79 -33.43 -6.03
C ARG A 203 3.12 -33.06 -5.39
N ASP A 204 3.71 -34.07 -4.78
CA ASP A 204 4.93 -34.03 -3.98
C ASP A 204 6.00 -33.10 -4.54
N LEU A 205 6.40 -32.11 -3.72
CA LEU A 205 7.55 -31.25 -3.98
C LEU A 205 8.89 -31.93 -3.60
N SER A 206 8.92 -33.25 -3.44
CA SER A 206 10.16 -34.00 -3.16
C SER A 206 11.06 -34.23 -4.39
N MET A 207 10.75 -33.65 -5.56
CA MET A 207 11.50 -33.90 -6.79
C MET A 207 12.39 -32.75 -7.30
N TYR A 208 12.51 -31.62 -6.59
CA TYR A 208 13.25 -30.45 -7.11
C TYR A 208 14.42 -29.95 -6.25
N TYR A 209 15.08 -30.84 -5.51
CA TYR A 209 16.43 -30.56 -5.01
C TYR A 209 17.34 -31.75 -5.25
N PRO A 210 18.30 -31.70 -6.20
CA PRO A 210 19.44 -32.59 -6.15
C PRO A 210 20.36 -32.13 -5.01
N SER A 211 20.72 -33.09 -4.16
CA SER A 211 21.75 -33.04 -3.13
C SER A 211 23.12 -32.65 -3.68
#